data_AF-A0A7D6A8N7-F1
#
_entry.id   AF-A0A7D6A8N7-F1
#
_cell.length_a   1.000
_cell.length_b   1.000
_cell.length_c   1.000
_cell.angle_alpha   90.00
_cell.angle_beta   90.00
_cell.angle_gamma   90.00
#
_symmetry.space_group_name_H-M   'P 1'
#
loop_
_entity.id
_entity.type
_entity.pdbx_description
1 polymer ?
#
loop_
_entity_poly.entity_id
_entity_poly.type
_entity_poly.pdbx_seq_one_letter_code
_entity_poly.pdbx_strand_id
1 'polypeptide(L)'
;MHQIRRIRFSLSNNVVDTETPWRTLWSSNNTTVDSNGFIKRASPIIDINPDGTFTTNDESEGATVTRVAQGEYLIEGVLGFNSDAGWGGVDGGIEIPLDVNKQPLIWVDSKVMEDGSILVRTYHRTHPNAPKFARNDIDGYKDGDPIDIPDGRFISVRVQMPEQSIYNVRMREMEEVQKAEEGVKSQFGLGESGESL
;
A
#
# COMPACT_ATOMS: atom_id res chain seq x y z
N MET A 1 5.61 -11.98 5.57
CA MET A 1 4.37 -12.75 5.32
C MET A 1 3.34 -12.41 6.39
N HIS A 2 2.54 -11.38 6.19
CA HIS A 2 1.41 -11.09 7.08
C HIS A 2 0.15 -11.66 6.43
N GLN A 3 -0.29 -12.83 6.90
CA GLN A 3 -1.49 -13.47 6.38
C GLN A 3 -2.74 -12.71 6.81
N ILE A 4 -3.67 -12.50 5.88
CA ILE A 4 -5.07 -12.16 6.16
C ILE A 4 -5.62 -13.19 7.15
N ARG A 5 -5.77 -12.77 8.41
CA ARG A 5 -6.24 -13.65 9.48
C ARG A 5 -7.74 -13.86 9.31
N ARG A 6 -8.14 -15.09 9.00
CA ARG A 6 -9.54 -15.52 9.01
C ARG A 6 -9.84 -16.11 10.39
N ILE A 7 -10.93 -15.70 11.03
CA ILE A 7 -11.39 -16.27 12.30
C ILE A 7 -12.76 -16.89 12.08
N ARG A 8 -12.99 -18.04 12.73
CA ARG A 8 -14.31 -18.63 12.89
C ARG A 8 -14.81 -18.29 14.29
N PHE A 9 -15.95 -17.59 14.36
CA PHE A 9 -16.69 -17.40 15.60
C PHE A 9 -17.84 -18.42 15.59
N SER A 10 -17.82 -19.34 16.55
CA SER A 10 -18.97 -20.21 16.85
C SER A 10 -19.70 -19.61 18.04
N LEU A 11 -21.02 -19.42 17.91
CA LEU A 11 -21.89 -19.04 19.02
C LEU A 11 -22.42 -20.27 19.79
N SER A 12 -22.04 -21.49 19.40
CA SER A 12 -22.41 -22.71 20.10
C SER A 12 -21.26 -23.27 20.94
N ASN A 13 -21.58 -23.71 22.16
CA ASN A 13 -20.67 -24.43 23.07
C ASN A 13 -20.26 -25.84 22.57
N ASN A 14 -20.67 -26.24 21.36
CA ASN A 14 -20.29 -27.51 20.73
C ASN A 14 -19.51 -27.26 19.43
N VAL A 15 -18.64 -28.24 19.15
CA VAL A 15 -17.68 -28.37 18.04
C VAL A 15 -18.03 -27.53 16.83
N VAL A 16 -17.04 -26.76 16.36
CA VAL A 16 -17.09 -25.96 15.13
C VAL A 16 -17.65 -26.80 13.98
N ASP A 17 -18.92 -26.60 13.67
CA ASP A 17 -19.56 -27.25 12.54
C ASP A 17 -18.97 -26.70 11.23
N THR A 18 -18.85 -27.60 10.25
CA THR A 18 -18.42 -27.38 8.88
C THR A 18 -19.26 -26.35 8.12
N GLU A 19 -20.39 -25.91 8.68
CA GLU A 19 -21.29 -24.92 8.10
C GLU A 19 -21.00 -23.46 8.50
N THR A 20 -20.07 -23.19 9.43
CA THR A 20 -19.76 -21.81 9.84
C THR A 20 -18.91 -21.08 8.78
N PRO A 21 -19.42 -19.99 8.15
CA PRO A 21 -18.68 -19.29 7.11
C PRO A 21 -17.46 -18.60 7.68
N TRP A 22 -16.36 -18.64 6.93
CA TRP A 22 -15.13 -17.92 7.29
C TRP A 22 -15.39 -16.41 7.26
N ARG A 23 -15.11 -15.72 8.36
CA ARG A 23 -15.20 -14.26 8.42
C ARG A 23 -13.82 -13.63 8.28
N THR A 24 -13.72 -12.67 7.37
CA THR A 24 -12.53 -11.85 7.17
C THR A 24 -12.44 -10.83 8.30
N LEU A 25 -11.31 -10.81 8.99
CA LEU A 25 -11.11 -9.91 10.12
C LEU A 25 -10.50 -8.60 9.62
N TRP A 26 -11.28 -7.54 9.71
CA TRP A 26 -10.81 -6.18 9.50
C TRP A 26 -10.25 -5.64 10.81
N SER A 27 -9.03 -5.13 10.77
CA SER A 27 -8.35 -4.53 11.91
C SER A 27 -7.72 -3.20 11.47
N SER A 28 -7.17 -2.45 12.41
CA SER A 28 -6.40 -1.23 12.09
C SER A 28 -5.23 -1.46 11.12
N ASN A 29 -4.83 -2.71 10.88
CA ASN A 29 -3.77 -3.05 9.95
C ASN A 29 -4.21 -3.08 8.47
N ASN A 30 -5.51 -3.16 8.17
CA ASN A 30 -6.05 -3.22 6.79
C ASN A 30 -7.23 -2.27 6.56
N THR A 31 -7.47 -1.34 7.49
CA THR A 31 -8.51 -0.32 7.41
C THR A 31 -7.97 1.01 7.87
N THR A 32 -8.44 2.10 7.26
CA THR A 32 -8.18 3.46 7.73
C THR A 32 -9.52 4.08 8.08
N VAL A 33 -9.70 4.60 9.28
CA VAL A 33 -10.98 5.21 9.65
C VAL A 33 -10.95 6.69 9.32
N ASP A 34 -11.95 7.20 8.61
CA ASP A 34 -12.02 8.63 8.31
C ASP A 34 -12.51 9.46 9.50
N SER A 35 -12.45 10.79 9.36
CA SER A 35 -12.83 11.74 10.40
C SER A 35 -14.30 11.63 10.85
N ASN A 36 -15.14 10.91 10.10
CA ASN A 36 -16.55 10.66 10.40
C ASN A 36 -16.79 9.24 10.97
N GLY A 37 -15.72 8.45 11.20
CA GLY A 37 -15.83 7.10 11.73
C GLY A 37 -16.09 6.00 10.69
N PHE A 38 -16.05 6.30 9.39
CA PHE A 38 -16.20 5.29 8.35
C PHE A 38 -14.89 4.55 8.10
N ILE A 39 -14.94 3.22 8.08
CA ILE A 39 -13.84 2.38 7.64
C ILE A 39 -13.60 2.61 6.14
N LYS A 40 -12.43 3.14 5.81
CA LYS A 40 -11.89 3.29 4.46
C LYS A 40 -10.84 2.21 4.19
N ARG A 41 -10.69 1.91 2.90
CA ARG A 41 -9.67 1.00 2.36
C ARG A 41 -8.28 1.52 2.72
N ALA A 42 -7.37 0.64 3.14
CA ALA A 42 -5.96 1.00 3.29
C ALA A 42 -5.37 1.41 1.93
N SER A 43 -4.30 2.21 1.93
CA SER A 43 -3.66 2.68 0.70
C SER A 43 -2.80 1.56 0.07
N PRO A 44 -2.89 1.32 -1.25
CA PRO A 44 -1.93 0.44 -1.94
C PRO A 44 -0.54 1.08 -1.91
N ILE A 45 0.45 0.34 -1.41
CA ILE A 45 1.84 0.80 -1.22
C ILE A 45 2.80 -0.21 -1.84
N ILE A 46 3.84 0.30 -2.48
CA ILE A 46 4.96 -0.48 -3.00
C ILE A 46 6.26 0.11 -2.45
N ASP A 47 7.01 -0.69 -1.70
CA ASP A 47 8.34 -0.30 -1.22
C ASP A 47 9.40 -0.86 -2.16
N ILE A 48 10.32 -0.01 -2.63
CA ILE A 48 11.33 -0.35 -3.64
C ILE A 48 12.73 -0.22 -3.03
N ASN A 49 13.54 -1.27 -3.16
CA ASN A 49 14.90 -1.36 -2.67
C ASN A 49 15.93 -1.00 -3.78
N PRO A 50 17.20 -0.73 -3.40
CA PRO A 50 18.25 -0.29 -4.34
C PRO A 50 18.45 -1.20 -5.54
N ASP A 51 18.40 -2.51 -5.32
CA ASP A 51 18.62 -3.56 -6.33
C ASP A 51 17.40 -3.81 -7.23
N GLY A 52 16.30 -3.11 -6.99
CA GLY A 52 15.02 -3.31 -7.69
C GLY A 52 14.13 -4.39 -7.08
N THR A 53 14.55 -5.05 -6.00
CA THR A 53 13.62 -5.85 -5.20
C THR A 53 12.58 -4.93 -4.56
N PHE A 54 11.39 -5.46 -4.31
CA PHE A 54 10.28 -4.67 -3.81
C PHE A 54 9.35 -5.50 -2.92
N THR A 55 8.51 -4.81 -2.15
CA THR A 55 7.44 -5.42 -1.37
C THR A 55 6.13 -4.69 -1.60
N THR A 56 5.05 -5.47 -1.70
CA THR A 56 3.66 -4.99 -1.82
C THR A 56 2.89 -5.28 -0.53
N ASN A 57 1.88 -4.46 -0.21
CA ASN A 57 0.84 -4.85 0.74
C ASN A 57 -0.28 -5.64 0.04
N ASP A 58 -1.28 -6.08 0.80
CA ASP A 58 -2.42 -6.81 0.25
C ASP A 58 -3.14 -5.97 -0.82
N GLU A 59 -3.28 -4.66 -0.60
CA GLU A 59 -3.96 -3.74 -1.49
C GLU A 59 -3.24 -3.53 -2.83
N SER A 60 -1.91 -3.64 -2.88
CA SER A 60 -1.10 -3.52 -4.10
C SER A 60 -0.69 -4.87 -4.70
N GLU A 61 -1.33 -5.96 -4.27
CA GLU A 61 -1.09 -7.29 -4.82
C GLU A 61 -1.31 -7.31 -6.35
N GLY A 62 -0.32 -7.85 -7.06
CA GLY A 62 -0.30 -7.90 -8.53
C GLY A 62 0.50 -6.77 -9.19
N ALA A 63 0.90 -5.73 -8.44
CA ALA A 63 1.87 -4.76 -8.93
C ALA A 63 3.27 -5.37 -8.97
N THR A 64 4.10 -4.91 -9.91
CA THR A 64 5.48 -5.38 -10.06
C THR A 64 6.44 -4.21 -10.25
N VAL A 65 7.70 -4.40 -9.87
CA VAL A 65 8.76 -3.42 -10.09
C VAL A 65 9.92 -4.05 -10.84
N THR A 66 10.41 -3.34 -11.85
CA THR A 66 11.60 -3.70 -12.63
C THR A 66 12.61 -2.56 -12.57
N ARG A 67 13.83 -2.84 -12.11
CA ARG A 67 14.95 -1.89 -12.23
C ARG A 67 15.49 -1.93 -13.67
N VAL A 68 15.21 -0.88 -14.44
CA VAL A 68 15.52 -0.82 -15.88
C VAL A 68 16.91 -0.24 -16.17
N ALA A 69 17.38 0.65 -15.29
CA ALA A 69 18.72 1.23 -15.32
C ALA A 69 19.14 1.67 -13.92
N GLN A 70 20.36 2.20 -13.78
CA GLN A 70 20.79 2.82 -12.53
C GLN A 70 19.88 3.98 -12.16
N GLY A 71 19.29 3.91 -10.97
CA GLY A 71 18.35 4.90 -10.48
C GLY A 71 17.04 4.96 -11.27
N GLU A 72 16.70 3.94 -12.07
CA GLU A 72 15.43 3.91 -12.81
C GLU A 72 14.63 2.64 -12.49
N TYR A 73 13.42 2.84 -11.96
CA TYR A 73 12.53 1.78 -11.50
C TYR A 73 11.16 1.92 -12.17
N LEU A 74 10.74 0.91 -12.92
CA LEU A 74 9.45 0.85 -13.58
C LEU A 74 8.47 0.04 -12.74
N ILE A 75 7.34 0.66 -12.38
CA ILE A 75 6.23 0.05 -11.67
C ILE A 75 5.12 -0.27 -12.66
N GLU A 76 4.67 -1.51 -12.71
CA GLU A 76 3.64 -2.00 -13.62
C GLU A 76 2.48 -2.66 -12.85
N GLY A 77 1.31 -2.81 -13.49
CA GLY A 77 0.10 -3.35 -12.86
C GLY A 77 -0.68 -2.32 -12.04
N VAL A 78 -0.41 -1.03 -12.25
CA VAL A 78 -0.99 0.12 -11.54
C VAL A 78 -1.58 1.13 -12.55
N LEU A 79 -2.37 2.08 -12.05
CA LEU A 79 -3.02 3.15 -12.83
C LEU A 79 -2.50 4.54 -12.44
N GLY A 80 -1.20 4.65 -12.20
CA GLY A 80 -0.54 5.84 -11.70
C GLY A 80 -0.56 5.95 -10.18
N PHE A 81 -0.29 7.16 -9.69
CA PHE A 81 -0.28 7.45 -8.26
C PHE A 81 -1.69 7.40 -7.66
N ASN A 82 -1.76 7.07 -6.37
CA ASN A 82 -3.03 7.14 -5.66
C ASN A 82 -3.57 8.59 -5.64
N SER A 83 -4.79 8.80 -6.12
CA SER A 83 -5.42 10.11 -6.28
C SER A 83 -6.03 10.69 -5.00
N ASP A 84 -6.00 9.97 -3.89
CA ASP A 84 -6.57 10.46 -2.62
C ASP A 84 -5.74 11.62 -2.04
N ALA A 85 -6.31 12.83 -2.10
CA ALA A 85 -5.71 14.07 -1.61
C ALA A 85 -5.41 14.06 -0.10
N GLY A 86 -6.00 13.14 0.67
CA GLY A 86 -5.70 12.97 2.10
C GLY A 86 -4.32 12.32 2.36
N TRP A 87 -3.72 11.69 1.35
CA TRP A 87 -2.52 10.85 1.51
C TRP A 87 -1.43 11.09 0.48
N GLY A 88 -1.76 11.57 -0.73
CA GLY A 88 -0.82 11.72 -1.84
C GLY A 88 0.03 12.99 -1.82
N GLY A 89 -0.32 14.00 -1.01
CA GLY A 89 0.27 15.34 -1.15
C GLY A 89 0.14 15.86 -2.59
N VAL A 90 0.86 16.92 -2.94
CA VAL A 90 0.90 17.46 -4.31
C VAL A 90 1.81 16.60 -5.23
N ASP A 91 2.62 15.72 -4.63
CA ASP A 91 3.76 15.05 -5.28
C ASP A 91 3.54 13.53 -5.51
N GLY A 92 2.29 13.06 -5.49
CA GLY A 92 1.95 11.68 -5.92
C GLY A 92 2.25 10.57 -4.90
N GLY A 93 2.52 10.90 -3.63
CA GLY A 93 2.64 9.88 -2.58
C GLY A 93 3.90 9.03 -2.63
N ILE A 94 5.01 9.59 -3.11
CA ILE A 94 6.36 8.99 -2.99
C ILE A 94 7.04 9.49 -1.70
N GLU A 95 7.41 8.57 -0.82
CA GLU A 95 8.23 8.85 0.35
C GLU A 95 9.70 8.49 0.07
N ILE A 96 10.59 9.46 0.29
CA ILE A 96 12.03 9.35 -0.03
C ILE A 96 12.88 9.20 1.24
N PRO A 97 14.04 8.52 1.17
CA PRO A 97 14.86 8.28 2.35
C PRO A 97 15.53 9.55 2.86
N LEU A 98 15.44 9.77 4.17
CA LEU A 98 16.04 10.90 4.89
C LEU A 98 17.24 10.47 5.74
N ASP A 99 18.27 11.30 5.85
CA ASP A 99 19.37 11.08 6.80
C ASP A 99 18.93 11.31 8.27
N VAL A 100 19.86 11.13 9.20
CA VAL A 100 19.61 11.37 10.65
C VAL A 100 19.27 12.82 10.98
N ASN A 101 19.59 13.76 10.09
CA ASN A 101 19.32 15.19 10.21
C ASN A 101 18.04 15.60 9.44
N LYS A 102 17.25 14.63 8.97
CA LYS A 102 16.03 14.84 8.16
C LYS A 102 16.31 15.51 6.80
N GLN A 103 17.51 15.34 6.26
CA GLN A 103 17.89 15.79 4.93
C GLN A 103 17.63 14.67 3.92
N PRO A 104 16.97 14.94 2.78
CA PRO A 104 16.73 13.91 1.78
C PRO A 104 18.03 13.45 1.11
N LEU A 105 18.19 12.14 0.95
CA LEU A 105 19.41 11.54 0.40
C LEU A 105 19.45 11.50 -1.13
N ILE A 106 18.28 11.60 -1.76
CA ILE A 106 18.10 11.55 -3.21
C ILE A 106 17.08 12.60 -3.67
N TRP A 107 17.20 13.01 -4.92
CA TRP A 107 16.11 13.59 -5.68
C TRP A 107 15.29 12.49 -6.33
N VAL A 108 13.99 12.74 -6.54
CA VAL A 108 13.11 11.83 -7.24
C VAL A 108 12.37 12.59 -8.34
N ASP A 109 12.42 12.05 -9.54
CA ASP A 109 11.54 12.41 -10.66
C ASP A 109 10.62 11.23 -10.95
N SER A 110 9.42 11.50 -11.43
CA SER A 110 8.50 10.43 -11.80
C SER A 110 7.64 10.77 -13.00
N LYS A 111 7.31 9.74 -13.77
CA LYS A 111 6.47 9.85 -14.96
C LYS A 111 5.46 8.73 -14.99
N VAL A 112 4.19 9.09 -15.07
CA VAL A 112 3.11 8.14 -15.37
C VAL A 112 3.04 7.94 -16.88
N MET A 113 3.02 6.69 -17.30
CA MET A 113 2.96 6.23 -18.68
C MET A 113 1.49 6.10 -19.13
N GLU A 114 1.25 5.97 -20.44
CA GLU A 114 -0.12 5.94 -20.99
C GLU A 114 -0.95 4.75 -20.50
N ASP A 115 -0.29 3.63 -20.19
CA ASP A 115 -0.88 2.41 -19.65
C ASP A 115 -1.11 2.48 -18.12
N GLY A 116 -0.71 3.57 -17.47
CA GLY A 116 -0.78 3.76 -16.02
C GLY A 116 0.48 3.32 -15.27
N SER A 117 1.45 2.70 -15.93
CA SER A 117 2.73 2.34 -15.32
C SER A 117 3.48 3.60 -14.84
N ILE A 118 4.31 3.47 -13.82
CA ILE A 118 5.04 4.61 -13.23
C ILE A 118 6.53 4.37 -13.37
N LEU A 119 7.22 5.26 -14.06
CA LEU A 119 8.68 5.29 -14.10
C LEU A 119 9.19 6.25 -13.03
N VAL A 120 9.90 5.72 -12.03
CA VAL A 120 10.53 6.47 -10.96
C VAL A 120 12.03 6.58 -11.24
N ARG A 121 12.56 7.80 -11.19
CA ARG A 121 13.99 8.08 -11.36
C ARG A 121 14.57 8.71 -10.11
N THR A 122 15.74 8.26 -9.72
CA THR A 122 16.45 8.73 -8.53
C THR A 122 17.79 9.35 -8.89
N TYR A 123 18.12 10.47 -8.26
CA TYR A 123 19.36 11.20 -8.49
C TYR A 123 20.05 11.54 -7.18
N HIS A 124 21.37 11.62 -7.22
CA HIS A 124 22.17 11.96 -6.07
C HIS A 124 21.85 13.37 -5.59
N ARG A 125 21.66 13.54 -4.28
CA ARG A 125 21.34 14.82 -3.67
C ARG A 125 22.38 15.22 -2.64
N THR A 126 23.05 16.33 -2.88
CA THR A 126 24.03 16.91 -1.96
C THR A 126 23.44 18.08 -1.19
N HIS A 127 24.01 18.37 -0.01
CA HIS A 127 23.62 19.48 0.86
C HIS A 127 24.81 20.40 1.12
N PRO A 128 25.20 21.29 0.18
CA PRO A 128 26.44 22.07 0.27
C PRO A 128 26.50 23.00 1.50
N ASN A 129 25.33 23.42 1.99
CA ASN A 129 25.19 24.27 3.16
C ASN A 129 25.28 23.51 4.50
N ALA A 130 25.30 22.17 4.46
CA ALA A 130 25.47 21.34 5.65
C ALA A 130 26.97 21.19 6.03
N PRO A 131 27.29 20.87 7.30
CA PRO A 131 28.63 20.46 7.71
C PRO A 131 29.12 19.25 6.90
N LYS A 132 30.43 19.12 6.68
CA LYS A 132 31.03 18.09 5.80
C LYS A 132 30.50 16.66 6.04
N PHE A 133 30.25 16.29 7.29
CA PHE A 133 29.75 14.96 7.64
C PHE A 133 28.27 14.71 7.27
N ALA A 134 27.50 15.76 6.98
CA ALA A 134 26.08 15.74 6.66
C ALA A 134 25.78 16.26 5.24
N ARG A 135 26.80 16.46 4.40
CA ARG A 135 26.60 16.93 3.02
C ARG A 135 26.04 15.88 2.07
N ASN A 136 26.08 14.62 2.47
CA ASN A 136 25.82 13.48 1.60
C ASN A 136 26.76 13.47 0.37
N ASP A 137 28.05 13.78 0.57
CA ASP A 137 29.04 13.71 -0.51
C ASP A 137 29.43 12.24 -0.77
N ILE A 138 29.13 11.73 -1.97
CA ILE A 138 29.51 10.38 -2.42
C ILE A 138 30.60 10.49 -3.49
N ASP A 139 31.69 9.72 -3.33
CA ASP A 139 32.78 9.73 -4.30
C ASP A 139 32.29 9.22 -5.68
N GLY A 140 32.67 9.95 -6.74
CA GLY A 140 32.23 9.66 -8.11
C GLY A 140 30.84 10.15 -8.49
N TYR A 141 30.07 10.79 -7.60
CA TYR A 141 28.75 11.35 -7.90
C TYR A 141 28.70 12.86 -7.64
N LYS A 142 28.01 13.58 -8.52
CA LYS A 142 27.64 14.98 -8.36
C LYS A 142 26.15 15.09 -8.06
N ASP A 143 25.74 16.24 -7.52
CA ASP A 143 24.32 16.56 -7.37
C ASP A 143 23.60 16.45 -8.72
N GLY A 144 22.50 15.70 -8.74
CA GLY A 144 21.71 15.43 -9.94
C GLY A 144 22.21 14.27 -10.81
N ASP A 145 23.32 13.60 -10.48
CA ASP A 145 23.74 12.40 -11.21
C ASP A 145 22.79 11.22 -10.93
N PRO A 146 22.44 10.38 -11.91
CA PRO A 146 21.62 9.18 -11.68
C PRO A 146 22.30 8.26 -10.67
N ILE A 147 21.56 7.83 -9.64
CA ILE A 147 22.04 6.91 -8.62
C ILE A 147 20.89 6.04 -8.14
N ASP A 148 21.17 4.80 -7.78
CA ASP A 148 20.18 3.94 -7.12
C ASP A 148 19.79 4.48 -5.75
N ILE A 149 18.69 3.95 -5.20
CA ILE A 149 18.28 4.21 -3.82
C ILE A 149 19.46 3.85 -2.89
N PRO A 150 19.75 4.63 -1.83
CA PRO A 150 20.85 4.32 -0.92
C PRO A 150 20.68 2.97 -0.21
N ASP A 151 21.79 2.26 -0.02
CA ASP A 151 21.82 0.96 0.66
C ASP A 151 21.16 1.01 2.04
N GLY A 152 20.38 -0.05 2.35
CA GLY A 152 19.63 -0.16 3.60
C GLY A 152 18.44 0.78 3.71
N ARG A 153 18.08 1.48 2.62
CA ARG A 153 16.88 2.31 2.51
C ARG A 153 15.97 1.80 1.40
N PHE A 154 14.75 2.34 1.37
CA PHE A 154 13.78 2.12 0.31
C PHE A 154 13.07 3.44 0.00
N ILE A 155 12.39 3.48 -1.15
CA ILE A 155 11.34 4.48 -1.41
C ILE A 155 9.99 3.80 -1.28
N SER A 156 8.99 4.51 -0.75
CA SER A 156 7.62 4.01 -0.64
C SER A 156 6.74 4.74 -1.64
N VAL A 157 6.04 4.01 -2.50
CA VAL A 157 5.21 4.58 -3.56
C VAL A 157 3.75 4.18 -3.35
N ARG A 158 2.88 5.18 -3.20
CA ARG A 158 1.43 4.97 -3.11
C ARG A 158 0.82 4.95 -4.49
N VAL A 159 0.19 3.84 -4.84
CA VAL A 159 -0.31 3.60 -6.22
C VAL A 159 -1.82 3.48 -6.26
N GLN A 160 -2.39 3.81 -7.42
CA GLN A 160 -3.77 3.51 -7.75
C GLN A 160 -3.83 2.11 -8.39
N MET A 161 -4.61 1.20 -7.81
CA MET A 161 -4.78 -0.14 -8.36
C MET A 161 -6.01 -0.22 -9.29
N PRO A 162 -5.97 -1.02 -10.36
CA PRO A 162 -7.13 -1.32 -11.18
C PRO A 162 -8.27 -1.93 -10.37
N GLU A 163 -9.53 -1.67 -10.74
CA GLU A 163 -10.68 -2.30 -10.07
C GLU A 163 -10.69 -3.83 -10.19
N GLN A 164 -10.03 -4.36 -11.21
CA GLN A 164 -9.87 -5.79 -11.46
C GLN A 164 -8.62 -6.37 -10.79
N SER A 165 -7.96 -5.61 -9.90
CA SER A 165 -6.85 -6.16 -9.11
C SER A 165 -7.33 -7.30 -8.21
N ILE A 166 -6.41 -8.20 -7.88
CA ILE A 166 -6.68 -9.40 -7.05
C ILE A 166 -7.41 -9.00 -5.76
N TYR A 167 -6.91 -7.96 -5.10
CA TYR A 167 -7.52 -7.40 -3.91
C TYR A 167 -8.92 -6.85 -4.17
N ASN A 168 -9.09 -5.96 -5.14
CA ASN A 168 -10.36 -5.27 -5.37
C ASN A 168 -11.49 -6.23 -5.76
N VAL A 169 -11.20 -7.25 -6.57
CA VAL A 169 -12.15 -8.31 -6.91
C VAL A 169 -12.55 -9.09 -5.66
N ARG A 170 -11.56 -9.54 -4.88
CA ARG A 170 -11.79 -10.30 -3.64
C ARG A 170 -12.64 -9.50 -2.64
N MET A 171 -12.44 -8.19 -2.52
CA MET A 171 -13.24 -7.35 -1.64
C MET A 171 -14.68 -7.22 -2.12
N ARG A 172 -14.89 -7.00 -3.43
CA ARG A 172 -16.22 -6.91 -4.03
C ARG A 172 -17.03 -8.19 -3.82
N GLU A 173 -16.42 -9.35 -4.08
CA GLU A 173 -17.08 -10.65 -3.86
C GLU A 173 -17.48 -10.84 -2.38
N MET A 174 -16.62 -10.44 -1.44
CA MET A 174 -16.94 -10.49 -0.01
C MET A 174 -18.09 -9.55 0.38
N GLU A 175 -18.14 -8.34 -0.18
CA GLU A 175 -19.25 -7.40 0.05
C GLU A 175 -20.57 -7.93 -0.52
N GLU A 176 -20.54 -8.55 -1.70
CA GLU A 176 -21.72 -9.16 -2.32
C GLU A 176 -22.26 -10.32 -1.48
N VAL A 177 -21.38 -11.18 -0.94
CA VAL A 177 -21.76 -12.25 -0.02
C VAL A 177 -22.38 -11.68 1.27
N GLN A 178 -21.79 -10.63 1.85
CA GLN A 178 -22.35 -9.99 3.06
C GLN A 178 -23.72 -9.39 2.81
N LYS A 179 -23.90 -8.65 1.71
CA LYS A 179 -25.20 -8.08 1.34
C LYS A 179 -26.25 -9.17 1.10
N ALA A 180 -25.86 -10.29 0.48
CA ALA A 180 -26.75 -11.43 0.31
C ALA A 180 -27.13 -12.07 1.66
N GLU A 181 -26.18 -12.28 2.58
CA GLU A 181 -26.45 -12.79 3.93
C GLU A 181 -27.36 -11.85 4.74
N GLU A 182 -27.15 -10.53 4.66
CA GLU A 182 -27.99 -9.53 5.32
C GLU A 182 -29.39 -9.47 4.72
N GLY A 183 -29.50 -9.53 3.39
CA GLY A 183 -30.78 -9.63 2.69
C GLY A 183 -31.56 -10.88 3.08
N VAL A 184 -30.89 -12.03 3.19
CA VAL A 184 -31.48 -13.28 3.68
C VAL A 184 -31.92 -13.13 5.14
N LYS A 185 -31.08 -12.61 6.04
CA LYS A 185 -31.47 -12.38 7.45
C LYS A 185 -32.68 -11.45 7.59
N SER A 186 -32.73 -10.40 6.78
CA SER A 186 -33.87 -9.47 6.71
C SER A 186 -35.14 -10.16 6.20
N GLN A 187 -35.02 -10.97 5.14
CA GLN A 187 -36.15 -11.68 4.53
C GLN A 187 -36.71 -12.81 5.41
N PHE A 188 -35.87 -13.48 6.20
CA PHE A 188 -36.27 -14.57 7.09
C PHE A 188 -36.50 -14.13 8.55
N GLY A 189 -36.43 -12.82 8.86
CA GLY A 189 -36.77 -12.29 10.18
C GLY A 189 -35.90 -12.79 11.34
N LEU A 190 -34.65 -13.20 11.07
CA LEU A 190 -33.71 -13.68 12.09
C LEU A 190 -32.99 -12.52 12.81
N GLY A 191 -33.76 -11.49 13.18
CA GLY A 191 -33.32 -10.44 14.09
C GLY A 191 -33.40 -10.94 15.53
N GLU A 192 -32.27 -10.85 16.24
CA GLU A 192 -32.04 -11.18 17.66
C GLU A 192 -33.30 -11.46 18.49
N SER A 193 -33.59 -12.74 18.71
CA SER A 193 -34.51 -13.16 19.76
C SER A 193 -33.80 -13.10 21.11
N GLY A 194 -33.92 -11.96 21.78
CA GLY A 194 -34.13 -11.84 23.22
C GLY A 194 -32.96 -12.10 24.17
N GLU A 195 -32.50 -11.04 24.82
CA GLU A 195 -32.26 -11.07 26.26
C GLU A 195 -32.99 -9.87 26.90
N SER A 196 -34.20 -10.14 27.39
CA SER A 196 -34.82 -9.37 28.46
C SER A 196 -34.97 -10.29 29.66
N LEU A 197 -34.11 -10.12 30.66
CA LEU A 197 -34.40 -10.34 32.09
C LEU A 197 -33.55 -9.38 32.91
#